data_AF-A0A8T6DML7-F1
#
_entry.id   AF-A0A8T6DML7-F1
#
_cell.length_a   1.000
_cell.length_b   1.000
_cell.length_c   1.000
_cell.angle_alpha   90.00
_cell.angle_beta   90.00
_cell.angle_gamma   90.00
#
_symmetry.space_group_name_H-M   'P 1'
#
loop_
_entity.id
_entity.type
_entity.pdbx_description
1 polymer ?
#
loop_
_entity_poly.entity_id
_entity_poly.type
_entity_poly.pdbx_seq_one_letter_code
_entity_poly.pdbx_strand_id
1 'polypeptide(L)' 'MQAHTIRSAHARPKRKRVGRGDGSGRGTYSGRGMKGQKARSGGGVRPGFEGGLNP' A
#
# COMPACT_ATOMS: atom_id res chain seq x y z
N MET A 1 5.96 24.86 28.69
CA MET A 1 5.84 23.49 28.16
C MET A 1 7.22 22.99 27.77
N GLN A 2 7.63 21.79 28.19
CA GLN A 2 8.94 21.20 27.86
C GLN A 2 8.79 20.23 26.67
N ALA A 3 9.67 20.32 25.68
CA ALA A 3 9.54 19.54 24.44
C ALA A 3 9.62 18.02 24.64
N HIS A 4 10.41 17.56 25.61
CA HIS A 4 10.67 16.13 25.85
C HIS A 4 9.53 15.41 26.59
N THR A 5 8.53 16.13 27.10
CA THR A 5 7.38 15.56 27.84
C THR A 5 6.11 15.47 26.99
N ILE A 6 6.17 15.86 25.71
CA ILE A 6 5.02 15.85 24.81
C ILE A 6 4.68 14.40 24.45
N ARG A 7 3.45 13.97 24.79
CA ARG A 7 2.91 12.65 24.47
C ARG A 7 1.66 12.79 23.61
N SER A 8 1.46 11.84 22.71
CA SER A 8 0.23 11.75 21.92
C SER A 8 -0.94 11.33 22.80
N ALA A 9 -2.10 11.97 22.65
CA ALA A 9 -3.34 11.55 23.31
C ALA A 9 -3.87 10.21 22.79
N HIS A 10 -3.53 9.85 21.54
CA HIS A 10 -4.02 8.65 20.87
C HIS A 10 -2.88 7.75 20.41
N ALA A 11 -3.15 6.44 20.31
CA ALA A 11 -2.21 5.49 19.73
C ALA A 11 -2.01 5.79 18.23
N ARG A 12 -0.74 5.81 17.79
CA ARG A 12 -0.37 6.02 16.39
C ARG A 12 0.15 4.71 15.80
N PRO A 13 -0.66 3.94 15.05
CA PRO A 13 -0.20 2.69 14.47
C PRO A 13 0.92 2.95 13.45
N LYS A 14 1.86 2.00 13.36
CA LYS A 14 2.98 2.09 12.43
C LYS A 14 2.47 2.03 10.98
N ARG A 15 2.96 2.93 10.13
CA ARG A 15 2.66 2.89 8.69
C ARG A 15 3.25 1.63 8.08
N LYS A 16 2.49 1.00 7.20
CA LYS A 16 2.93 -0.13 6.40
C LYS A 16 4.08 0.32 5.47
N ARG A 17 5.21 -0.39 5.54
CA ARG A 17 6.35 -0.22 4.61
C ARG A 17 6.42 -1.44 3.69
N VAL A 18 6.28 -1.23 2.39
CA VAL A 18 6.31 -2.29 1.36
C VAL A 18 7.69 -2.38 0.71
N GLY A 19 8.04 -3.57 0.20
CA GLY A 19 9.31 -3.80 -0.50
C GLY A 19 10.53 -3.66 0.42
N ARG A 20 10.45 -4.17 1.66
CA ARG A 20 11.55 -4.13 2.66
C ARG A 20 11.82 -5.54 3.21
N GLY A 21 12.13 -6.47 2.31
CA GLY A 21 12.43 -7.86 2.62
C GLY A 21 11.19 -8.72 2.93
N ASP A 22 11.34 -10.04 2.83
CA ASP A 22 10.21 -10.97 2.98
C ASP A 22 9.74 -11.12 4.43
N GLY A 23 10.61 -10.86 5.42
CA GLY A 23 10.21 -10.78 6.83
C GLY A 23 9.15 -9.72 7.13
N SER A 24 8.93 -8.76 6.22
CA SER A 24 7.83 -7.78 6.32
C SER A 24 6.47 -8.34 5.83
N GLY A 25 6.44 -9.55 5.26
CA GLY A 25 5.28 -10.15 4.58
C GLY A 25 4.88 -9.46 3.27
N ARG A 26 5.63 -8.42 2.86
CA ARG A 26 5.34 -7.60 1.67
C ARG A 26 6.63 -7.19 0.97
N GLY A 27 7.60 -8.11 0.91
CA GLY A 27 8.87 -7.94 0.23
C GLY A 27 8.71 -8.06 -1.28
N THR A 28 9.03 -9.25 -1.79
CA THR A 28 9.22 -9.54 -3.22
C THR A 28 8.15 -8.94 -4.13
N TYR A 29 6.86 -9.18 -3.87
CA TYR A 29 5.77 -8.68 -4.72
C TYR A 29 5.10 -7.41 -4.21
N SER A 30 5.62 -6.81 -3.12
CA SER A 30 5.03 -5.62 -2.47
C SER A 30 3.52 -5.73 -2.16
N GLY A 31 2.99 -6.95 -2.08
CA GLY A 31 1.56 -7.25 -1.91
C GLY A 31 0.69 -7.06 -3.17
N ARG A 32 1.28 -6.96 -4.36
CA ARG A 32 0.56 -6.80 -5.64
C ARG A 32 0.37 -8.11 -6.42
N GLY A 33 0.96 -9.21 -5.95
CA GLY A 33 0.95 -10.50 -6.65
C GLY A 33 1.94 -10.56 -7.82
N MET A 34 1.84 -11.63 -8.62
CA MET A 34 2.72 -11.91 -9.76
C MET A 34 2.07 -11.49 -11.08
N LYS A 35 2.79 -10.68 -11.88
CA LYS A 35 2.39 -10.27 -13.24
C LYS A 35 1.01 -9.55 -13.28
N GLY A 36 0.37 -9.51 -14.46
CA GLY A 36 -0.89 -8.80 -14.69
C GLY A 36 -0.76 -7.27 -14.82
N GLN A 37 -1.81 -6.63 -15.32
CA GLN A 37 -1.88 -5.17 -15.51
C GLN A 37 -1.82 -4.44 -14.16
N LYS A 38 -2.51 -4.94 -13.12
CA LYS A 38 -2.57 -4.33 -11.78
C LYS A 38 -1.24 -4.33 -11.02
N ALA A 39 -0.29 -5.20 -11.37
CA ALA A 39 1.02 -5.20 -10.72
C ALA A 39 1.99 -4.15 -11.27
N ARG A 40 1.74 -3.60 -12.47
CA ARG A 40 2.63 -2.65 -13.14
C ARG A 40 2.57 -1.27 -12.50
N SER A 41 3.63 -0.47 -12.69
CA SER A 41 3.61 0.95 -12.33
C SER A 41 2.57 1.67 -13.18
N GLY A 42 1.77 2.55 -12.58
CA GLY A 42 0.61 3.16 -13.24
C GLY A 42 -0.46 2.15 -13.70
N GLY A 43 -0.34 0.88 -13.31
CA GLY A 43 -1.26 -0.17 -13.69
C GLY A 43 -2.60 -0.06 -12.97
N GLY A 44 -3.60 -0.74 -13.52
CA GLY A 44 -4.98 -0.63 -13.08
C GLY A 44 -5.89 -0.34 -14.26
N VAL A 45 -7.17 -0.32 -13.96
CA VAL A 45 -8.25 -0.07 -14.92
C VAL A 45 -9.00 1.15 -14.40
N ARG A 46 -9.46 2.03 -15.31
CA ARG A 46 -10.24 3.21 -14.92
C ARG A 46 -11.50 2.80 -14.13
N PRO A 47 -11.90 3.55 -13.09
CA PRO A 47 -13.16 3.30 -12.41
C PRO A 47 -14.33 3.27 -13.43
N GLY A 48 -15.24 2.31 -13.26
CA GLY A 48 -16.38 2.12 -14.17
C GLY A 48 -16.07 1.41 -15.50
N PHE A 49 -14.87 0.88 -15.72
CA PHE A 49 -14.61 -0.01 -16.86
C PHE A 49 -14.71 -1.49 -16.45
N GLU A 50 -15.54 -2.24 -17.16
CA GLU A 50 -15.84 -3.66 -16.87
C GLU A 50 -15.08 -4.65 -17.77
N GLY A 51 -14.08 -4.19 -18.53
CA GLY A 51 -13.28 -5.09 -19.37
C GLY A 51 -13.70 -5.16 -20.84
N GLY A 52 -14.67 -4.35 -21.26
CA GLY A 52 -15.11 -4.27 -22.67
C GLY A 52 -16.62 -4.13 -22.85
N LEU A 53 -17.42 -4.35 -21.79
CA LEU A 53 -18.84 -4.00 -21.79
C LEU A 53 -19.00 -2.47 -21.83
N ASN A 54 -20.05 -2.00 -22.49
CA ASN A 54 -20.48 -0.61 -22.42
C ASN A 54 -21.10 -0.40 -21.03
N PRO A 55 -20.47 0.38 -20.14
CA PRO A 55 -20.95 0.58 -18.77
C PRO A 55 -22.17 1.50 -18.71
#